data_AF-A0A823A082-F1
#
_entry.id   AF-A0A823A082-F1
#
_cell.length_a   1.000
_cell.length_b   1.000
_cell.length_c   1.000
_cell.angle_alpha   90.00
_cell.angle_beta   90.00
_cell.angle_gamma   90.00
#
_symmetry.space_group_name_H-M   'P 1'
#
loop_
_entity.id
_entity.type
_entity.pdbx_description
1 polymer ?
#
loop_
_entity_poly.entity_id
_entity_poly.type
_entity_poly.pdbx_seq_one_letter_code
_entity_poly.pdbx_strand_id
1 'polypeptide(L)'
;MAGSKGREGEMLESIYSVLALVFILVACVELGDAATVVDVYRLIQYDLAGVPFGSRLASLNHHAGSLPFAPGADLSRTVVIIPFREVNITFLRDYIMQRQPLGGLLLLLPQNISSESREEAEEGDRNNGKELIRSELAELEKLLVHVNIPYPVYFAFEDDKITAVLADVKTNDATGQPATATTGGYKLVVSTPEPKKLASPTITNIQGWLPGLKADGDVNQLPTIAIVASYDTFGAAPALSVGSDSNGSGVVALLEIARLFSLLYSNPKTRGRYNLLFGLTSGGPYNYNGTFKWLQSFDQRLRESIDYAICLNSIGSWDDELWIHVSKPPENAYIKQVFEVSHYQRKSHKNYLK
;
A
#
# COMPACT_ATOMS: atom_id res chain seq x y z
N MET A 1 71.23 -20.28 -40.22
CA MET A 1 70.46 -20.54 -38.99
C MET A 1 70.34 -19.23 -38.20
N ALA A 2 69.34 -18.39 -38.45
CA ALA A 2 69.14 -17.13 -37.70
C ALA A 2 67.71 -16.56 -37.84
N GLY A 3 66.66 -17.41 -37.89
CA GLY A 3 65.28 -16.97 -38.11
C GLY A 3 64.24 -17.44 -37.09
N SER A 4 64.61 -18.29 -36.14
CA SER A 4 63.64 -18.94 -35.23
C SER A 4 63.41 -18.20 -33.91
N LYS A 5 64.42 -17.49 -33.40
CA LYS A 5 64.38 -16.89 -32.05
C LYS A 5 63.48 -15.65 -31.90
N GLY A 6 63.20 -14.93 -32.99
CA GLY A 6 62.36 -13.72 -32.95
C GLY A 6 60.86 -14.02 -32.86
N ARG A 7 60.40 -15.07 -33.57
CA ARG A 7 58.98 -15.49 -33.58
C ARG A 7 58.51 -16.11 -32.27
N GLU A 8 59.41 -16.77 -31.52
CA GLU A 8 59.08 -17.32 -30.20
C GLU A 8 58.85 -16.21 -29.15
N GLY A 9 59.62 -15.10 -29.22
CA GLY A 9 59.44 -13.96 -28.33
C GLY A 9 58.12 -13.21 -28.56
N GLU A 10 57.77 -12.95 -29.82
CA GLU A 10 56.49 -12.32 -30.18
C GLU A 10 55.28 -13.22 -29.84
N MET A 11 55.41 -14.54 -29.98
CA MET A 11 54.38 -15.48 -29.54
C MET A 11 54.20 -15.47 -28.02
N LEU A 12 55.29 -15.43 -27.25
CA LEU A 12 55.21 -15.37 -25.79
C LEU A 12 54.56 -14.07 -25.31
N GLU A 13 54.94 -12.91 -25.87
CA GLU A 13 54.31 -11.63 -25.54
C GLU A 13 52.82 -11.58 -25.90
N SER A 14 52.45 -12.18 -27.04
CA SER A 14 51.05 -12.33 -27.45
C SER A 14 50.27 -13.22 -26.47
N ILE A 15 50.86 -14.33 -26.01
CA ILE A 15 50.25 -15.22 -25.01
C ILE A 15 50.08 -14.50 -23.66
N TYR A 16 51.07 -13.72 -23.21
CA TYR A 16 50.95 -12.92 -21.98
C TYR A 16 49.88 -11.85 -22.09
N SER A 17 49.74 -11.20 -23.24
CA SER A 17 48.68 -10.22 -23.48
C SER A 17 47.28 -10.86 -23.54
N VAL A 18 47.15 -12.04 -24.14
CA VAL A 18 45.89 -12.80 -24.14
C VAL A 18 45.53 -13.27 -22.73
N LEU A 19 46.50 -13.76 -21.95
CA LEU A 19 46.28 -14.13 -20.55
C LEU A 19 45.86 -12.92 -19.71
N ALA A 20 46.53 -11.77 -19.85
CA ALA A 20 46.16 -10.55 -19.14
C ALA A 20 44.73 -10.09 -19.50
N LEU A 21 44.37 -10.15 -20.78
CA LEU A 21 43.01 -9.83 -21.24
C LEU A 21 41.97 -10.79 -20.64
N VAL A 22 42.27 -12.10 -20.58
CA VAL A 22 41.40 -13.10 -19.96
C VAL A 22 41.24 -12.82 -18.47
N PHE A 23 42.31 -12.48 -17.75
CA PHE A 23 42.21 -12.11 -16.33
C PHE A 23 41.39 -10.84 -16.12
N ILE A 24 41.53 -9.83 -16.98
CA ILE A 24 40.71 -8.62 -16.94
C ILE A 24 39.24 -8.96 -17.19
N LEU A 25 38.94 -9.80 -18.20
CA LEU A 25 37.58 -10.20 -18.52
C LEU A 25 36.94 -11.02 -17.40
N VAL A 26 37.67 -11.97 -16.80
CA VAL A 26 37.20 -12.75 -15.65
C VAL A 26 36.93 -11.84 -14.46
N ALA A 27 37.85 -10.92 -14.14
CA ALA A 27 37.63 -9.94 -13.07
C ALA A 27 36.42 -9.03 -13.35
N CYS A 28 36.19 -8.63 -14.60
CA CYS A 28 35.01 -7.85 -14.98
C CYS A 28 33.70 -8.64 -14.84
N VAL A 29 33.70 -9.94 -15.11
CA VAL A 29 32.52 -10.81 -14.91
C VAL A 29 32.22 -10.95 -13.42
N GLU A 30 33.24 -11.15 -12.60
CA GLU A 30 33.11 -11.26 -11.14
C GLU A 30 32.64 -9.94 -10.50
N LEU A 31 33.11 -8.80 -11.01
CA LEU A 31 32.61 -7.46 -10.64
C LEU A 31 31.17 -7.22 -11.10
N GLY A 32 30.74 -7.84 -12.20
CA GLY A 32 29.39 -7.73 -12.72
C GLY A 32 28.34 -8.44 -11.86
N ASP A 33 28.72 -9.50 -11.17
CA ASP A 33 27.84 -10.29 -10.28
C ASP A 33 27.81 -9.76 -8.83
N ALA A 34 28.64 -8.75 -8.52
CA ALA A 34 28.72 -8.14 -7.19
C ALA A 34 27.55 -7.20 -6.84
N ALA A 35 26.63 -6.96 -7.78
CA ALA A 35 25.50 -6.05 -7.61
C ALA A 35 24.16 -6.77 -7.76
N THR A 36 23.44 -6.93 -6.65
CA THR A 36 22.07 -7.46 -6.63
C THR A 36 21.06 -6.31 -6.73
N VAL A 37 20.22 -6.32 -7.75
CA VAL A 37 19.10 -5.38 -7.88
C VAL A 37 17.85 -6.01 -7.27
N VAL A 38 17.19 -5.26 -6.38
CA VAL A 38 15.97 -5.69 -5.68
C VAL A 38 14.94 -4.57 -5.77
N ASP A 39 13.70 -4.95 -6.10
CA ASP A 39 12.58 -4.02 -6.10
C ASP A 39 12.17 -3.69 -4.66
N VAL A 40 12.19 -2.40 -4.35
CA VAL A 40 11.89 -1.86 -3.02
C VAL A 40 10.79 -0.81 -3.09
N TYR A 41 9.93 -0.82 -2.08
CA TYR A 41 8.79 0.08 -1.95
C TYR A 41 8.98 0.93 -0.70
N ARG A 42 8.94 2.25 -0.86
CA ARG A 42 9.19 3.17 0.25
C ARG A 42 7.96 3.31 1.14
N LEU A 43 8.17 3.43 2.45
CA LEU A 43 7.14 3.86 3.39
C LEU A 43 6.64 5.27 3.03
N ILE A 44 5.33 5.47 3.17
CA ILE A 44 4.67 6.74 2.92
C ILE A 44 5.24 7.87 3.80
N GLN A 45 5.19 9.08 3.27
CA GLN A 45 5.52 10.31 3.99
C GLN A 45 4.37 11.29 3.84
N TYR A 46 3.77 11.72 4.97
CA TYR A 46 2.70 12.72 4.95
C TYR A 46 2.65 13.52 6.24
N ASP A 47 2.04 14.71 6.17
CA ASP A 47 1.85 15.57 7.34
C ASP A 47 0.36 15.74 7.59
N LEU A 48 -0.07 15.49 8.82
CA LEU A 48 -1.45 15.71 9.24
C LEU A 48 -1.49 16.87 10.23
N ALA A 49 -2.19 17.95 9.87
CA ALA A 49 -2.27 19.18 10.69
C ALA A 49 -0.89 19.74 11.12
N GLY A 50 0.14 19.57 10.27
CA GLY A 50 1.51 20.01 10.55
C GLY A 50 2.35 19.02 11.35
N VAL A 51 1.79 17.89 11.79
CA VAL A 51 2.52 16.81 12.46
C VAL A 51 3.05 15.82 11.41
N PRO A 52 4.35 15.51 11.39
CA PRO A 52 4.95 14.57 10.44
C PRO A 52 4.71 13.10 10.81
N PHE A 53 4.36 12.28 9.82
CA PHE A 53 4.15 10.83 9.90
C PHE A 53 4.86 10.03 8.79
N GLY A 54 5.29 8.80 9.09
CA GLY A 54 6.01 7.93 8.18
C GLY A 54 7.49 8.31 7.98
N SER A 55 8.11 7.80 6.91
CA SER A 55 9.55 7.92 6.68
C SER A 55 9.93 9.28 6.08
N ARG A 56 10.88 9.97 6.70
CA ARG A 56 11.28 11.35 6.34
C ARG A 56 12.41 11.45 5.32
N LEU A 57 13.15 10.36 5.11
CA LEU A 57 14.27 10.29 4.20
C LEU A 57 14.01 9.23 3.12
N ALA A 58 14.64 9.41 1.96
CA ALA A 58 14.56 8.47 0.83
C ALA A 58 15.94 7.93 0.45
N SER A 59 16.98 8.75 0.54
CA SER A 59 18.32 8.31 0.16
C SER A 59 18.86 7.25 1.13
N LEU A 60 19.39 6.16 0.58
CA LEU A 60 20.11 5.12 1.32
C LEU A 60 21.51 4.97 0.74
N ASN A 61 22.53 4.95 1.60
CA ASN A 61 23.91 4.71 1.19
C ASN A 61 24.74 4.15 2.36
N HIS A 62 24.27 3.04 2.91
CA HIS A 62 24.69 2.53 4.23
C HIS A 62 24.96 1.03 4.16
N HIS A 63 25.74 0.51 5.12
CA HIS A 63 26.10 -0.90 5.17
C HIS A 63 24.89 -1.74 5.58
N ALA A 64 24.71 -2.92 4.99
CA ALA A 64 23.69 -3.85 5.45
C ALA A 64 24.07 -4.40 6.83
N GLY A 65 23.07 -4.55 7.70
CA GLY A 65 23.20 -5.22 8.99
C GLY A 65 21.96 -6.07 9.29
N SER A 66 22.11 -7.02 10.19
CA SER A 66 21.08 -7.95 10.60
C SER A 66 20.82 -7.90 12.10
N LEU A 67 19.61 -8.28 12.52
CA LEU A 67 19.30 -8.47 13.93
C LEU A 67 19.84 -9.83 14.44
N PRO A 68 20.22 -9.93 15.73
CA PRO A 68 20.28 -8.88 16.76
C PRO A 68 21.59 -8.08 16.73
N PHE A 69 21.55 -6.81 17.19
CA PHE A 69 22.76 -5.99 17.32
C PHE A 69 23.39 -6.11 18.72
N ALA A 70 24.70 -5.88 18.80
CA ALA A 70 25.40 -5.74 20.07
C ALA A 70 24.87 -4.52 20.87
N PRO A 71 24.72 -4.62 22.20
CA PRO A 71 24.27 -3.51 23.03
C PRO A 71 25.24 -2.34 22.93
N GLY A 72 24.74 -1.16 22.54
CA GLY A 72 25.55 0.05 22.35
C GLY A 72 26.21 0.21 20.98
N ALA A 73 25.89 -0.66 20.00
CA ALA A 73 26.35 -0.50 18.62
C ALA A 73 25.77 0.78 17.98
N ASP A 74 26.62 1.53 17.27
CA ASP A 74 26.19 2.67 16.47
C ASP A 74 25.60 2.18 15.14
N LEU A 75 24.28 2.32 14.98
CA LEU A 75 23.54 1.91 13.79
C LEU A 75 23.28 3.07 12.82
N SER A 76 23.85 4.26 13.09
CA SER A 76 23.65 5.46 12.26
C SER A 76 24.02 5.28 10.79
N ARG A 77 24.89 4.32 10.47
CA ARG A 77 25.35 4.00 9.11
C ARG A 77 25.00 2.58 8.66
N THR A 78 24.01 1.98 9.31
CA THR A 78 23.57 0.62 9.07
C THR A 78 22.13 0.60 8.57
N VAL A 79 21.88 -0.10 7.46
CA VAL A 79 20.54 -0.47 7.00
C VAL A 79 20.22 -1.84 7.52
N VAL A 80 19.23 -1.92 8.37
CA VAL A 80 18.84 -3.19 8.97
C VAL A 80 17.85 -3.89 8.06
N ILE A 81 18.18 -5.14 7.69
CA ILE A 81 17.29 -6.02 6.95
C ILE A 81 16.58 -6.94 7.95
N ILE A 82 15.25 -6.87 8.02
CA ILE A 82 14.44 -7.69 8.93
C ILE A 82 13.37 -8.44 8.14
N PRO A 83 13.40 -9.78 8.11
CA PRO A 83 12.26 -10.58 7.67
C PRO A 83 11.06 -10.32 8.56
N PHE A 84 9.85 -10.17 8.00
CA PHE A 84 8.64 -9.91 8.77
C PHE A 84 8.45 -10.91 9.93
N ARG A 85 8.80 -12.18 9.71
CA ARG A 85 8.71 -13.28 10.70
C ARG A 85 9.60 -13.06 11.93
N GLU A 86 10.63 -12.23 11.81
CA GLU A 86 11.58 -11.89 12.88
C GLU A 86 11.26 -10.51 13.50
N VAL A 87 10.23 -9.81 13.02
CA VAL A 87 9.87 -8.47 13.52
C VAL A 87 9.24 -8.59 14.91
N ASN A 88 9.92 -8.03 15.90
CA ASN A 88 9.32 -7.75 17.19
C ASN A 88 8.75 -6.31 17.19
N ILE A 89 7.42 -6.20 17.13
CA ILE A 89 6.71 -4.91 17.02
C ILE A 89 6.95 -4.01 18.24
N THR A 90 7.02 -4.56 19.45
CA THR A 90 7.25 -3.76 20.67
C THR A 90 8.67 -3.23 20.70
N PHE A 91 9.66 -4.05 20.36
CA PHE A 91 11.05 -3.62 20.23
C PHE A 91 11.20 -2.52 19.17
N LEU A 92 10.62 -2.72 17.98
CA LEU A 92 10.69 -1.73 16.90
C LEU A 92 10.01 -0.41 17.30
N ARG A 93 8.86 -0.49 17.98
CA ARG A 93 8.16 0.68 18.52
C ARG A 93 9.05 1.44 19.49
N ASP A 94 9.61 0.77 20.48
CA ASP A 94 10.44 1.41 21.50
C ASP A 94 11.69 2.04 20.88
N TYR A 95 12.31 1.35 19.93
CA TYR A 95 13.48 1.86 19.20
C TYR A 95 13.17 3.15 18.42
N ILE A 96 12.04 3.18 17.69
CA ILE A 96 11.60 4.36 16.95
C ILE A 96 11.20 5.49 17.92
N MET A 97 10.47 5.19 18.99
CA MET A 97 10.01 6.18 19.98
C MET A 97 11.18 6.84 20.72
N GLN A 98 12.22 6.08 21.03
CA GLN A 98 13.45 6.58 21.64
C GLN A 98 14.33 7.39 20.66
N ARG A 99 13.97 7.45 19.37
CA ARG A 99 14.72 8.13 18.30
C ARG A 99 16.18 7.69 18.21
N GLN A 100 16.40 6.39 18.39
CA GLN A 100 17.73 5.81 18.25
C GLN A 100 18.24 6.00 16.80
N PRO A 101 19.55 6.27 16.62
CA PRO A 101 20.11 6.53 15.31
C PRO A 101 20.17 5.25 14.47
N LEU A 102 19.56 5.29 13.28
CA LEU A 102 19.53 4.20 12.32
C LEU A 102 19.74 4.74 10.90
N GLY A 103 20.61 4.10 10.12
CA GLY A 103 20.88 4.49 8.73
C GLY A 103 19.72 4.17 7.79
N GLY A 104 18.98 3.10 8.07
CA GLY A 104 17.74 2.77 7.37
C GLY A 104 17.15 1.44 7.82
N LEU A 105 15.91 1.18 7.38
CA LEU A 105 15.20 -0.06 7.66
C LEU A 105 14.68 -0.68 6.36
N LEU A 106 14.96 -1.95 6.14
CA LEU A 106 14.41 -2.75 5.06
C LEU A 106 13.62 -3.92 5.66
N LEU A 107 12.30 -3.89 5.49
CA LEU A 107 11.41 -4.96 5.94
C LEU A 107 11.13 -5.91 4.78
N LEU A 108 11.41 -7.20 4.96
CA LEU A 108 11.10 -8.22 3.96
C LEU A 108 9.70 -8.79 4.22
N LEU A 109 8.82 -8.63 3.25
CA LEU A 109 7.44 -9.08 3.26
C LEU A 109 7.35 -10.49 2.63
N PRO A 110 6.61 -11.44 3.23
CA PRO A 110 6.42 -12.74 2.62
C PRO A 110 5.67 -12.64 1.29
N GLN A 111 6.08 -13.42 0.28
CA GLN A 111 5.46 -13.41 -1.05
C GLN A 111 3.96 -13.76 -1.03
N ASN A 112 3.52 -14.55 -0.04
CA ASN A 112 2.12 -14.99 0.10
C ASN A 112 1.12 -13.86 0.43
N ILE A 113 1.60 -12.62 0.62
CA ILE A 113 0.73 -11.44 0.77
C ILE A 113 0.21 -10.97 -0.60
N SER A 114 0.99 -11.15 -1.68
CA SER A 114 0.63 -10.66 -3.02
C SER A 114 -0.22 -11.64 -3.83
N SER A 115 -0.26 -12.92 -3.46
CA SER A 115 -1.06 -13.94 -4.13
C SER A 115 -2.46 -14.07 -3.54
N GLU A 116 -3.38 -13.24 -4.06
CA GLU A 116 -4.81 -13.59 -4.09
C GLU A 116 -5.14 -14.63 -5.18
N SER A 117 -4.14 -15.16 -5.89
CA SER A 117 -4.36 -16.16 -6.93
C SER A 117 -4.32 -17.58 -6.36
N ARG A 118 -5.53 -18.13 -6.13
CA ARG A 118 -5.91 -19.55 -6.27
C ARG A 118 -5.01 -20.61 -5.61
N GLU A 119 -5.44 -21.09 -4.44
CA GLU A 119 -5.52 -22.53 -4.16
C GLU A 119 -6.80 -22.79 -3.36
N GLU A 120 -7.87 -23.12 -4.08
CA GLU A 120 -8.94 -23.96 -3.55
C GLU A 120 -8.35 -25.35 -3.28
N ALA A 121 -8.73 -25.95 -2.15
CA ALA A 121 -8.35 -27.27 -1.64
C ALA A 121 -7.06 -27.33 -0.79
N GLU A 122 -7.20 -27.01 0.51
CA GLU A 122 -6.80 -27.86 1.64
C GLU A 122 -7.18 -27.14 2.95
N GLU A 123 -8.46 -27.31 3.33
CA GLU A 123 -9.13 -26.68 4.47
C GLU A 123 -8.74 -27.33 5.80
N GLY A 124 -8.46 -26.48 6.79
CA GLY A 124 -8.48 -26.83 8.20
C GLY A 124 -7.47 -26.05 9.04
N ASP A 125 -6.18 -26.16 8.72
CA ASP A 125 -5.11 -25.75 9.63
C ASP A 125 -4.28 -24.55 9.13
N ARG A 126 -4.27 -24.28 7.81
CA ARG A 126 -3.51 -23.16 7.21
C ARG A 126 -4.21 -21.80 7.31
N ASN A 127 -5.53 -21.78 7.56
CA ASN A 127 -6.31 -20.54 7.57
C ASN A 127 -5.97 -19.68 8.81
N ASN A 128 -5.82 -20.33 9.97
CA ASN A 128 -5.51 -19.65 11.23
C ASN A 128 -4.13 -18.97 11.20
N GLY A 129 -3.11 -19.62 10.62
CA GLY A 129 -1.77 -19.03 10.47
C GLY A 129 -1.74 -17.82 9.53
N LYS A 130 -2.52 -17.84 8.44
CA LYS A 130 -2.60 -16.72 7.49
C LYS A 130 -3.31 -15.51 8.09
N GLU A 131 -4.37 -15.74 8.88
CA GLU A 131 -5.08 -14.69 9.61
C GLU A 131 -4.21 -14.03 10.68
N LEU A 132 -3.43 -14.83 11.44
CA LEU A 132 -2.47 -14.31 12.42
C LEU A 132 -1.44 -13.38 11.75
N ILE A 133 -0.81 -13.82 10.66
CA ILE A 133 0.15 -13.00 9.90
C ILE A 133 -0.48 -11.70 9.41
N ARG A 134 -1.72 -11.74 8.91
CA ARG A 134 -2.47 -10.54 8.48
C ARG A 134 -2.72 -9.58 9.65
N SER A 135 -3.08 -10.11 10.82
CA SER A 135 -3.32 -9.29 12.00
C SER A 135 -2.04 -8.58 12.48
N GLU A 136 -0.91 -9.30 12.52
CA GLU A 136 0.39 -8.74 12.90
C GLU A 136 0.89 -7.70 11.87
N LEU A 137 0.68 -7.95 10.57
CA LEU A 137 0.97 -6.98 9.50
C LEU A 137 0.13 -5.71 9.66
N ALA A 138 -1.15 -5.83 9.98
CA ALA A 138 -2.03 -4.69 10.21
C ALA A 138 -1.59 -3.85 11.42
N GLU A 139 -1.12 -4.52 12.49
CA GLU A 139 -0.54 -3.83 13.65
C GLU A 139 0.77 -3.11 13.31
N LEU A 140 1.66 -3.77 12.56
CA LEU A 140 2.91 -3.19 12.10
C LEU A 140 2.66 -1.99 11.17
N GLU A 141 1.74 -2.11 10.22
CA GLU A 141 1.34 -1.03 9.32
C GLU A 141 0.81 0.16 10.13
N LYS A 142 -0.09 -0.09 11.09
CA LYS A 142 -0.63 0.95 11.96
C LYS A 142 0.48 1.67 12.72
N LEU A 143 1.48 0.96 13.23
CA LEU A 143 2.64 1.56 13.89
C LEU A 143 3.44 2.43 12.92
N LEU A 144 3.83 1.91 11.77
CA LEU A 144 4.72 2.60 10.82
C LEU A 144 4.08 3.85 10.21
N VAL A 145 2.77 3.80 9.96
CA VAL A 145 2.00 4.93 9.42
C VAL A 145 1.83 6.05 10.46
N HIS A 146 1.64 5.73 11.74
CA HIS A 146 1.30 6.71 12.78
C HIS A 146 2.51 7.25 13.56
N VAL A 147 3.72 6.98 13.10
CA VAL A 147 4.95 7.40 13.77
C VAL A 147 5.84 8.22 12.85
N ASN A 148 6.48 9.26 13.38
CA ASN A 148 7.50 10.02 12.67
C ASN A 148 8.84 9.26 12.67
N ILE A 149 9.28 8.81 11.50
CA ILE A 149 10.52 8.03 11.36
C ILE A 149 11.60 8.88 10.68
N PRO A 150 12.70 9.26 11.38
CA PRO A 150 13.70 10.18 10.87
C PRO A 150 14.71 9.55 9.89
N TYR A 151 14.47 8.32 9.45
CA TYR A 151 15.33 7.56 8.54
C TYR A 151 14.52 6.86 7.43
N PRO A 152 15.17 6.41 6.35
CA PRO A 152 14.50 5.74 5.24
C PRO A 152 13.97 4.38 5.66
N VAL A 153 12.71 4.10 5.34
CA VAL A 153 12.08 2.79 5.55
C VAL A 153 11.58 2.27 4.21
N TYR A 154 11.98 1.06 3.88
CA TYR A 154 11.62 0.36 2.65
C TYR A 154 11.07 -1.03 2.94
N PHE A 155 10.25 -1.51 2.02
CA PHE A 155 9.70 -2.85 1.99
C PHE A 155 10.22 -3.53 0.73
N ALA A 156 10.59 -4.81 0.82
CA ALA A 156 10.84 -5.67 -0.34
C ALA A 156 10.08 -6.97 -0.12
N PHE A 157 9.76 -7.69 -1.18
CA PHE A 157 9.32 -9.07 -1.02
C PHE A 157 10.52 -9.97 -0.74
N GLU A 158 10.32 -11.02 0.07
CA GLU A 158 11.29 -12.09 0.25
C GLU A 158 11.61 -12.70 -1.13
N ASP A 159 12.89 -12.73 -1.50
CA ASP A 159 13.41 -13.32 -2.73
C ASP A 159 14.67 -14.12 -2.37
N ASP A 160 15.02 -15.13 -3.17
CA ASP A 160 16.17 -16.00 -2.94
C ASP A 160 17.46 -15.17 -2.90
N LYS A 161 17.57 -14.14 -3.75
CA LYS A 161 18.72 -13.23 -3.82
C LYS A 161 18.91 -12.46 -2.52
N ILE A 162 17.86 -11.79 -2.03
CA ILE A 162 17.96 -10.98 -0.81
C ILE A 162 18.10 -11.84 0.44
N THR A 163 17.57 -13.06 0.41
CA THR A 163 17.73 -14.04 1.49
C THR A 163 19.17 -14.54 1.57
N ALA A 164 19.83 -14.80 0.43
CA ALA A 164 21.25 -15.13 0.37
C ALA A 164 22.11 -13.98 0.92
N VAL A 165 21.84 -12.74 0.49
CA VAL A 165 22.52 -11.54 1.01
C VAL A 165 22.33 -11.42 2.53
N LEU A 166 21.11 -11.65 3.04
CA LEU A 166 20.84 -11.60 4.48
C LEU A 166 21.60 -12.70 5.25
N ALA A 167 21.72 -13.91 4.69
CA ALA A 167 22.47 -15.00 5.32
C ALA A 167 23.97 -14.68 5.43
N ASP A 168 24.54 -14.09 4.38
CA ASP A 168 25.92 -13.62 4.38
C ASP A 168 26.13 -12.48 5.40
N VAL A 169 25.21 -11.51 5.44
CA VAL A 169 25.25 -10.41 6.42
C VAL A 169 25.18 -10.96 7.85
N LYS A 170 24.28 -11.91 8.14
CA LYS A 170 24.19 -12.57 9.45
C LYS A 170 25.50 -13.28 9.83
N THR A 171 26.14 -13.94 8.86
CA THR A 171 27.42 -14.61 9.08
C THR A 171 28.52 -13.60 9.39
N ASN A 172 28.60 -12.51 8.63
CA ASN A 172 29.59 -11.45 8.85
C ASN A 172 29.38 -10.74 10.18
N ASP A 173 28.14 -10.39 10.53
CA ASP A 173 27.79 -9.76 11.81
C ASP A 173 28.14 -10.68 13.00
N ALA A 174 27.90 -11.99 12.88
CA ALA A 174 28.26 -12.97 13.91
C ALA A 174 29.77 -13.08 14.13
N THR A 175 30.58 -12.88 13.08
CA THR A 175 32.05 -12.82 13.19
C THR A 175 32.58 -11.52 13.79
N GLY A 176 31.71 -10.52 14.00
CA GLY A 176 32.06 -9.24 14.61
C GLY A 176 33.01 -8.39 13.77
N GLN A 177 33.21 -8.72 12.50
CA GLN A 177 34.05 -7.94 11.59
C GLN A 177 33.21 -6.83 10.95
N PRO A 178 33.54 -5.55 11.20
CA PRO A 178 32.82 -4.46 10.54
C PRO A 178 33.06 -4.53 9.04
N ALA A 179 32.00 -4.31 8.26
CA ALA A 179 32.09 -4.22 6.80
C ALA A 179 33.00 -3.04 6.40
N THR A 180 34.18 -3.36 5.88
CA THR A 180 35.14 -2.40 5.33
C THR A 180 35.48 -2.78 3.89
N ALA A 181 36.10 -1.86 3.15
CA ALA A 181 36.54 -2.13 1.77
C ALA A 181 37.46 -3.35 1.64
N THR A 182 38.09 -3.79 2.74
CA THR A 182 39.03 -4.92 2.78
C THR A 182 38.47 -6.20 3.38
N THR A 183 37.41 -6.13 4.20
CA THR A 183 36.78 -7.29 4.84
C THR A 183 35.55 -7.80 4.10
N GLY A 184 35.08 -7.08 3.09
CA GLY A 184 33.86 -7.41 2.38
C GLY A 184 32.62 -7.02 3.18
N GLY A 185 31.50 -6.84 2.49
CA GLY A 185 30.22 -6.50 3.10
C GLY A 185 29.27 -5.83 2.12
N TYR A 186 27.98 -6.00 2.36
CA TYR A 186 26.95 -5.47 1.48
C TYR A 186 26.65 -4.01 1.83
N LYS A 187 26.40 -3.22 0.78
CA LYS A 187 25.99 -1.83 0.90
C LYS A 187 24.70 -1.64 0.14
N LEU A 188 23.68 -1.12 0.83
CA LEU A 188 22.41 -0.81 0.21
C LEU A 188 22.42 0.65 -0.26
N VAL A 189 22.10 0.83 -1.53
CA VAL A 189 22.14 2.13 -2.21
C VAL A 189 20.79 2.40 -2.87
N VAL A 190 20.14 3.49 -2.47
CA VAL A 190 18.97 4.04 -3.12
C VAL A 190 19.23 5.52 -3.41
N SER A 191 19.34 5.87 -4.69
CA SER A 191 19.68 7.23 -5.15
C SER A 191 18.44 8.05 -5.54
N THR A 192 17.32 7.86 -4.84
CA THR A 192 16.11 8.65 -5.09
C THR A 192 16.22 10.03 -4.45
N PRO A 193 15.74 11.11 -5.11
CA PRO A 193 15.71 12.44 -4.51
C PRO A 193 14.80 12.47 -3.29
N GLU A 194 15.15 13.31 -2.32
CA GLU A 194 14.31 13.51 -1.14
C GLU A 194 12.94 14.07 -1.54
N PRO A 195 11.84 13.54 -0.98
CA PRO A 195 10.50 13.90 -1.39
C PRO A 195 10.17 15.34 -1.02
N LYS A 196 9.47 16.01 -1.92
CA LYS A 196 9.02 17.39 -1.73
C LYS A 196 7.56 17.41 -1.33
N LYS A 197 7.21 18.33 -0.43
CA LYS A 197 5.83 18.55 -0.01
C LYS A 197 4.96 18.91 -1.22
N LEU A 198 3.92 18.14 -1.46
CA LEU A 198 2.92 18.43 -2.47
C LEU A 198 1.86 19.38 -1.90
N ALA A 199 1.89 20.65 -2.30
CA ALA A 199 0.98 21.67 -1.76
C ALA A 199 -0.48 21.48 -2.21
N SER A 200 -0.70 20.96 -3.42
CA SER A 200 -2.03 20.78 -4.01
C SER A 200 -2.07 19.51 -4.86
N PRO A 201 -2.42 18.34 -4.28
CA PRO A 201 -2.64 17.14 -5.07
C PRO A 201 -3.83 17.35 -6.03
N THR A 202 -3.68 16.84 -7.26
CA THR A 202 -4.76 16.81 -8.26
C THR A 202 -5.77 15.74 -7.86
N ILE A 203 -6.82 16.16 -7.18
CA ILE A 203 -7.94 15.31 -6.80
C ILE A 203 -8.96 15.38 -7.94
N THR A 204 -9.27 14.23 -8.53
CA THR A 204 -10.30 14.11 -9.56
C THR A 204 -11.52 13.43 -8.95
N ASN A 205 -12.71 13.92 -9.23
CA ASN A 205 -13.95 13.28 -8.81
C ASN A 205 -14.77 13.02 -10.08
N ILE A 206 -15.42 11.86 -10.13
CA ILE A 206 -16.28 11.46 -11.25
C ILE A 206 -17.72 11.50 -10.74
N GLN A 207 -18.61 12.10 -11.50
CA GLN A 207 -20.02 12.17 -11.14
C GLN A 207 -20.93 11.83 -12.32
N GLY A 208 -22.06 11.20 -12.04
CA GLY A 208 -23.12 10.91 -12.98
C GLY A 208 -24.48 11.32 -12.42
N TRP A 209 -25.34 11.87 -13.27
CA TRP A 209 -26.68 12.32 -12.86
C TRP A 209 -27.76 11.58 -13.64
N LEU A 210 -28.71 10.96 -12.92
CA LEU A 210 -29.93 10.43 -13.50
C LEU A 210 -31.12 11.27 -13.02
N PRO A 211 -31.71 12.10 -13.90
CA PRO A 211 -32.81 12.96 -13.50
C PRO A 211 -34.06 12.11 -13.20
N GLY A 212 -34.82 12.46 -12.17
CA GLY A 212 -36.12 11.87 -11.87
C GLY A 212 -37.22 12.36 -12.81
N LEU A 213 -38.40 11.74 -12.72
CA LEU A 213 -39.60 12.19 -13.44
C LEU A 213 -40.34 13.22 -12.60
N LYS A 214 -40.52 14.43 -13.14
CA LYS A 214 -41.37 15.47 -12.52
C LYS A 214 -42.83 15.19 -12.82
N ALA A 215 -43.71 15.40 -11.84
CA ALA A 215 -45.14 15.46 -12.09
C ALA A 215 -45.47 16.76 -12.84
N ASP A 216 -46.41 16.69 -13.78
CA ASP A 216 -46.81 17.84 -14.58
C ASP A 216 -47.39 18.94 -13.66
N GLY A 217 -46.84 20.16 -13.75
CA GLY A 217 -47.22 21.29 -12.89
C GLY A 217 -46.44 21.47 -11.57
N ASP A 218 -45.47 20.60 -11.24
CA ASP A 218 -44.64 20.78 -10.05
C ASP A 218 -43.50 21.79 -10.29
N VAL A 219 -43.59 22.94 -9.62
CA VAL A 219 -42.60 24.03 -9.72
C VAL A 219 -41.34 23.70 -8.91
N ASN A 220 -41.43 22.80 -7.94
CA ASN A 220 -40.32 22.48 -7.06
C ASN A 220 -39.26 21.60 -7.75
N GLN A 221 -38.02 21.76 -7.33
CA GLN A 221 -36.93 20.89 -7.73
C GLN A 221 -37.13 19.52 -7.07
N LEU A 222 -36.97 18.43 -7.84
CA LEU A 222 -37.04 17.10 -7.27
C LEU A 222 -35.88 16.89 -6.28
N PRO A 223 -36.14 16.24 -5.14
CA PRO A 223 -35.08 15.86 -4.21
C PRO A 223 -34.09 14.89 -4.89
N THR A 224 -32.84 14.95 -4.43
CA THR A 224 -31.73 14.15 -4.96
C THR A 224 -31.24 13.18 -3.90
N ILE A 225 -31.05 11.93 -4.29
CA ILE A 225 -30.35 10.90 -3.51
C ILE A 225 -28.93 10.81 -4.06
N ALA A 226 -27.94 11.04 -3.21
CA ALA A 226 -26.54 10.87 -3.57
C ALA A 226 -26.07 9.46 -3.18
N ILE A 227 -25.49 8.71 -4.11
CA ILE A 227 -24.83 7.43 -3.88
C ILE A 227 -23.35 7.65 -4.17
N VAL A 228 -22.52 7.52 -3.15
CA VAL A 228 -21.11 7.93 -3.19
C VAL A 228 -20.20 6.78 -2.75
N ALA A 229 -19.09 6.61 -3.44
CA ALA A 229 -18.00 5.72 -3.02
C ALA A 229 -16.66 6.44 -3.17
N SER A 230 -15.69 6.12 -2.31
CA SER A 230 -14.31 6.54 -2.52
C SER A 230 -13.56 5.47 -3.29
N TYR A 231 -12.68 5.88 -4.21
CA TYR A 231 -11.89 4.94 -5.03
C TYR A 231 -10.40 4.92 -4.66
N ASP A 232 -9.98 5.75 -3.70
CA ASP A 232 -8.59 5.83 -3.27
C ASP A 232 -8.33 4.89 -2.09
N THR A 233 -7.17 4.25 -2.09
CA THR A 233 -6.71 3.39 -1.00
C THR A 233 -5.53 4.05 -0.28
N PHE A 234 -5.23 3.57 0.91
CA PHE A 234 -4.09 4.04 1.68
C PHE A 234 -3.43 2.86 2.38
N GLY A 235 -2.11 2.84 2.32
CA GLY A 235 -1.31 1.86 3.03
C GLY A 235 0.08 2.39 3.33
N ALA A 236 0.82 1.66 4.15
CA ALA A 236 2.20 1.98 4.51
C ALA A 236 3.09 2.18 3.29
N ALA A 237 2.99 1.30 2.29
CA ALA A 237 3.67 1.43 1.00
C ALA A 237 2.63 1.74 -0.09
N PRO A 238 2.51 2.99 -0.58
CA PRO A 238 1.48 3.37 -1.54
C PRO A 238 1.49 2.54 -2.83
N ALA A 239 2.66 2.15 -3.30
CA ALA A 239 2.83 1.31 -4.49
C ALA A 239 2.37 -0.15 -4.29
N LEU A 240 2.21 -0.60 -3.05
CA LEU A 240 1.69 -1.93 -2.69
C LEU A 240 0.24 -1.90 -2.20
N SER A 241 -0.38 -0.71 -2.11
CA SER A 241 -1.73 -0.56 -1.57
C SER A 241 -2.77 -1.03 -2.59
N VAL A 242 -3.07 -2.33 -2.56
CA VAL A 242 -4.27 -2.90 -3.17
C VAL A 242 -5.45 -2.68 -2.21
N GLY A 243 -6.62 -2.30 -2.73
CA GLY A 243 -7.81 -2.17 -1.89
C GLY A 243 -9.06 -2.66 -2.60
N SER A 244 -8.95 -3.84 -3.20
CA SER A 244 -10.05 -4.56 -3.83
C SER A 244 -11.17 -4.82 -2.82
N ASP A 245 -10.82 -5.35 -1.64
CA ASP A 245 -11.70 -5.63 -0.51
C ASP A 245 -12.02 -4.40 0.36
N SER A 246 -11.17 -3.37 0.30
CA SER A 246 -11.41 -2.05 0.90
C SER A 246 -12.37 -1.22 0.05
N ASN A 247 -11.91 -0.08 -0.48
CA ASN A 247 -12.72 0.88 -1.22
C ASN A 247 -13.13 0.41 -2.63
N GLY A 248 -12.34 -0.47 -3.25
CA GLY A 248 -12.60 -1.00 -4.60
C GLY A 248 -13.95 -1.70 -4.72
N SER A 249 -14.31 -2.50 -3.71
CA SER A 249 -15.62 -3.18 -3.66
C SER A 249 -16.80 -2.20 -3.68
N GLY A 250 -16.67 -1.05 -2.99
CA GLY A 250 -17.66 0.02 -3.01
C GLY A 250 -17.78 0.70 -4.36
N VAL A 251 -16.65 0.88 -5.08
CA VAL A 251 -16.63 1.41 -6.45
C VAL A 251 -17.37 0.48 -7.40
N VAL A 252 -17.09 -0.82 -7.35
CA VAL A 252 -17.76 -1.83 -8.20
C VAL A 252 -19.26 -1.83 -7.92
N ALA A 253 -19.65 -1.85 -6.65
CA ALA A 253 -21.07 -1.78 -6.26
C ALA A 253 -21.75 -0.50 -6.80
N LEU A 254 -21.09 0.66 -6.68
CA LEU A 254 -21.63 1.92 -7.20
C LEU A 254 -21.84 1.87 -8.72
N LEU A 255 -20.87 1.36 -9.47
CA LEU A 255 -20.94 1.25 -10.93
C LEU A 255 -22.05 0.29 -11.38
N GLU A 256 -22.21 -0.84 -10.68
CA GLU A 256 -23.31 -1.78 -10.96
C GLU A 256 -24.67 -1.18 -10.63
N ILE A 257 -24.81 -0.50 -9.49
CA ILE A 257 -26.03 0.22 -9.13
C ILE A 257 -26.34 1.28 -10.19
N ALA A 258 -25.34 2.07 -10.63
CA ALA A 258 -25.51 3.06 -11.67
C ALA A 258 -25.99 2.44 -13.00
N ARG A 259 -25.44 1.28 -13.37
CA ARG A 259 -25.85 0.53 -14.57
C ARG A 259 -27.31 0.06 -14.47
N LEU A 260 -27.70 -0.53 -13.34
CA LEU A 260 -29.07 -1.01 -13.11
C LEU A 260 -30.08 0.15 -13.11
N PHE A 261 -29.76 1.25 -12.44
CA PHE A 261 -30.63 2.42 -12.40
C PHE A 261 -30.70 3.16 -13.74
N SER A 262 -29.63 3.16 -14.54
CA SER A 262 -29.66 3.68 -15.91
C SER A 262 -30.70 2.95 -16.76
N LEU A 263 -30.74 1.61 -16.66
CA LEU A 263 -31.76 0.81 -17.32
C LEU A 263 -33.16 1.08 -16.75
N LEU A 264 -33.30 1.17 -15.42
CA LEU A 264 -34.59 1.41 -14.76
C LEU A 264 -35.17 2.79 -15.08
N TYR A 265 -34.33 3.83 -15.13
CA TYR A 265 -34.75 5.21 -15.39
C TYR A 265 -34.95 5.50 -16.89
N SER A 266 -34.51 4.60 -17.77
CA SER A 266 -34.75 4.72 -19.22
C SER A 266 -36.24 4.65 -19.59
N ASN A 267 -37.04 3.91 -18.81
CA ASN A 267 -38.47 3.76 -19.03
C ASN A 267 -39.25 4.75 -18.14
N PRO A 268 -40.06 5.65 -18.72
CA PRO A 268 -40.87 6.61 -17.96
C PRO A 268 -41.80 5.99 -16.92
N LYS A 269 -42.23 4.73 -17.11
CA LYS A 269 -43.12 4.03 -16.17
C LYS A 269 -42.44 3.58 -14.89
N THR A 270 -41.13 3.34 -14.95
CA THR A 270 -40.31 2.87 -13.82
C THR A 270 -39.42 3.96 -13.23
N ARG A 271 -39.38 5.14 -13.88
CA ARG A 271 -38.60 6.29 -13.45
C ARG A 271 -39.18 6.88 -12.17
N GLY A 272 -38.36 6.94 -11.12
CA GLY A 272 -38.75 7.48 -9.82
C GLY A 272 -38.89 9.00 -9.79
N ARG A 273 -39.51 9.52 -8.72
CA ARG A 273 -39.65 10.96 -8.42
C ARG A 273 -38.45 11.56 -7.67
N TYR A 274 -37.28 10.94 -7.79
CA TYR A 274 -36.03 11.39 -7.19
C TYR A 274 -34.94 11.46 -8.27
N ASN A 275 -34.10 12.48 -8.18
CA ASN A 275 -32.84 12.49 -8.92
C ASN A 275 -31.84 11.54 -8.24
N LEU A 276 -31.06 10.82 -9.02
CA LEU A 276 -29.95 10.02 -8.50
C LEU A 276 -28.64 10.67 -8.91
N LEU A 277 -27.81 10.98 -7.93
CA LEU A 277 -26.45 11.45 -8.11
C LEU A 277 -25.49 10.32 -7.75
N PHE A 278 -24.69 9.88 -8.71
CA PHE A 278 -23.61 8.92 -8.48
C PHE A 278 -22.29 9.70 -8.37
N GLY A 279 -21.54 9.48 -7.29
CA GLY A 279 -20.27 10.16 -7.06
C GLY A 279 -19.15 9.18 -6.74
N LEU A 280 -18.07 9.22 -7.50
CA LEU A 280 -16.80 8.58 -7.17
C LEU A 280 -15.82 9.67 -6.74
N THR A 281 -15.45 9.65 -5.46
CA THR A 281 -14.60 10.69 -4.87
C THR A 281 -13.19 10.20 -4.55
N SER A 282 -12.20 10.96 -4.98
CA SER A 282 -10.81 10.80 -4.54
C SER A 282 -10.62 11.44 -3.16
N GLY A 283 -9.47 11.20 -2.53
CA GLY A 283 -9.02 11.78 -1.28
C GLY A 283 -9.76 11.29 -0.04
N GLY A 284 -10.36 10.08 -0.10
CA GLY A 284 -11.01 9.44 1.05
C GLY A 284 -10.06 9.30 2.25
N PRO A 285 -8.90 8.62 2.08
CA PRO A 285 -7.93 8.44 3.16
C PRO A 285 -7.31 9.75 3.70
N TYR A 286 -7.37 10.82 2.93
CA TYR A 286 -6.87 12.14 3.32
C TYR A 286 -7.97 12.96 4.01
N ASN A 287 -8.63 12.38 5.02
CA ASN A 287 -9.77 12.97 5.74
C ASN A 287 -10.88 13.47 4.80
N TYR A 288 -11.23 12.68 3.77
CA TYR A 288 -12.29 13.01 2.82
C TYR A 288 -12.11 14.36 2.13
N ASN A 289 -10.88 14.84 1.97
CA ASN A 289 -10.59 16.15 1.38
C ASN A 289 -11.15 16.27 -0.04
N GLY A 290 -11.17 15.18 -0.81
CA GLY A 290 -11.73 15.24 -2.16
C GLY A 290 -13.26 15.31 -2.19
N THR A 291 -13.95 14.60 -1.30
CA THR A 291 -15.40 14.75 -1.10
C THR A 291 -15.73 16.17 -0.61
N PHE A 292 -14.92 16.74 0.29
CA PHE A 292 -15.09 18.10 0.77
C PHE A 292 -14.96 19.14 -0.36
N LYS A 293 -13.88 19.08 -1.15
CA LYS A 293 -13.70 19.96 -2.31
C LYS A 293 -14.80 19.79 -3.36
N TRP A 294 -15.26 18.56 -3.57
CA TRP A 294 -16.37 18.26 -4.47
C TRP A 294 -17.67 18.93 -4.00
N LEU A 295 -18.02 18.81 -2.72
CA LEU A 295 -19.21 19.48 -2.17
C LEU A 295 -19.10 21.00 -2.20
N GLN A 296 -17.90 21.57 -2.04
CA GLN A 296 -17.68 23.00 -2.20
C GLN A 296 -17.90 23.48 -3.64
N SER A 297 -17.58 22.63 -4.63
CA SER A 297 -17.77 22.96 -6.05
C SER A 297 -19.24 23.07 -6.47
N PHE A 298 -20.17 22.54 -5.66
CA PHE A 298 -21.60 22.63 -5.92
C PHE A 298 -22.16 24.00 -5.57
N ASP A 299 -23.10 24.47 -6.38
CA ASP A 299 -23.92 25.62 -6.03
C ASP A 299 -24.81 25.30 -4.82
N GLN A 300 -25.15 26.32 -4.05
CA GLN A 300 -25.95 26.18 -2.83
C GLN A 300 -27.28 25.46 -3.08
N ARG A 301 -27.97 25.77 -4.18
CA ARG A 301 -29.24 25.13 -4.56
C ARG A 301 -29.10 23.62 -4.78
N LEU A 302 -28.00 23.19 -5.40
CA LEU A 302 -27.77 21.77 -5.66
C LEU A 302 -27.46 21.04 -4.35
N ARG A 303 -26.68 21.66 -3.45
CA ARG A 303 -26.43 21.12 -2.11
C ARG A 303 -27.72 20.97 -1.30
N GLU A 304 -28.57 21.98 -1.31
CA GLU A 304 -29.86 21.96 -0.60
C GLU A 304 -30.85 20.97 -1.23
N SER A 305 -30.67 20.59 -2.49
CA SER A 305 -31.50 19.57 -3.15
C SER A 305 -31.15 18.13 -2.76
N ILE A 306 -30.00 17.89 -2.11
CA ILE A 306 -29.59 16.56 -1.65
C ILE A 306 -30.32 16.26 -0.34
N ASP A 307 -31.32 15.37 -0.41
CA ASP A 307 -32.15 14.99 0.74
C ASP A 307 -31.46 13.90 1.59
N TYR A 308 -30.78 12.96 0.92
CA TYR A 308 -30.05 11.90 1.59
C TYR A 308 -28.82 11.43 0.79
N ALA A 309 -27.80 10.94 1.50
CA ALA A 309 -26.58 10.41 0.93
C ALA A 309 -26.29 8.99 1.46
N ILE A 310 -25.98 8.09 0.54
CA ILE A 310 -25.57 6.70 0.79
C ILE A 310 -24.09 6.59 0.47
N CYS A 311 -23.28 6.24 1.46
CA CYS A 311 -21.85 6.00 1.28
C CYS A 311 -21.59 4.49 1.23
N LEU A 312 -21.03 4.01 0.13
CA LEU A 312 -20.65 2.61 -0.04
C LEU A 312 -19.19 2.43 0.37
N ASN A 313 -18.92 1.48 1.26
CA ASN A 313 -17.59 1.18 1.78
C ASN A 313 -17.46 -0.31 2.08
N SER A 314 -16.34 -0.94 1.67
CA SER A 314 -15.96 -2.31 2.03
C SER A 314 -17.11 -3.33 2.01
N ILE A 315 -17.83 -3.42 0.88
CA ILE A 315 -18.98 -4.32 0.72
C ILE A 315 -18.53 -5.73 0.29
N GLY A 316 -17.30 -5.86 -0.19
CA GLY A 316 -16.73 -7.13 -0.66
C GLY A 316 -16.16 -8.03 0.44
N SER A 317 -16.46 -7.76 1.72
CA SER A 317 -16.05 -8.67 2.81
C SER A 317 -16.73 -10.03 2.62
N TRP A 318 -16.05 -11.10 3.08
CA TRP A 318 -16.54 -12.48 2.99
C TRP A 318 -17.63 -12.78 4.01
N ASP A 319 -17.98 -11.81 4.86
CA ASP A 319 -19.08 -11.92 5.81
C ASP A 319 -20.44 -11.78 5.11
N ASP A 320 -21.37 -12.66 5.44
CA ASP A 320 -22.76 -12.61 4.95
C ASP A 320 -23.58 -11.44 5.54
N GLU A 321 -22.97 -10.55 6.33
CA GLU A 321 -23.65 -9.45 7.01
C GLU A 321 -23.31 -8.08 6.38
N LEU A 322 -24.35 -7.34 5.96
CA LEU A 322 -24.22 -5.94 5.55
C LEU A 322 -24.47 -5.01 6.74
N TRP A 323 -23.50 -4.14 7.02
CA TRP A 323 -23.57 -3.18 8.12
C TRP A 323 -24.01 -1.80 7.63
N ILE A 324 -24.98 -1.21 8.33
CA ILE A 324 -25.46 0.14 8.06
C ILE A 324 -25.13 1.03 9.25
N HIS A 325 -24.39 2.10 8.97
CA HIS A 325 -24.04 3.12 9.94
C HIS A 325 -24.82 4.40 9.67
N VAL A 326 -25.38 5.00 10.72
CA VAL A 326 -26.10 6.27 10.64
C VAL A 326 -25.45 7.24 11.62
N SER A 327 -25.01 8.39 11.11
CA SER A 327 -24.29 9.41 11.91
C SER A 327 -25.21 10.23 12.81
N LYS A 328 -26.50 10.32 12.48
CA LYS A 328 -27.54 10.99 13.25
C LYS A 328 -28.76 10.08 13.33
N PRO A 329 -29.51 10.06 14.45
CA PRO A 329 -30.79 9.37 14.48
C PRO A 329 -31.65 9.88 13.31
N PRO A 330 -32.17 8.99 12.45
CA PRO A 330 -32.85 9.41 11.24
C PRO A 330 -34.12 10.18 11.61
N GLU A 331 -34.21 11.45 11.25
CA GLU A 331 -35.41 12.27 11.48
C GLU A 331 -36.47 11.96 10.41
N ASN A 332 -36.04 11.63 9.19
CA ASN A 332 -36.90 11.27 8.09
C ASN A 332 -37.53 9.88 8.31
N ALA A 333 -38.87 9.82 8.26
CA ALA A 333 -39.65 8.60 8.47
C ALA A 333 -39.27 7.47 7.49
N TYR A 334 -38.88 7.80 6.27
CA TYR A 334 -38.44 6.81 5.28
C TYR A 334 -37.10 6.18 5.65
N ILE A 335 -36.16 6.98 6.17
CA ILE A 335 -34.85 6.48 6.59
C ILE A 335 -35.00 5.62 7.86
N LYS A 336 -35.91 6.00 8.78
CA LYS A 336 -36.30 5.13 9.90
C LYS A 336 -36.81 3.78 9.42
N GLN A 337 -37.70 3.77 8.42
CA GLN A 337 -38.24 2.53 7.88
C GLN A 337 -37.14 1.65 7.24
N VAL A 338 -36.24 2.23 6.44
CA VAL A 338 -35.10 1.49 5.86
C VAL A 338 -34.20 0.92 6.97
N PHE A 339 -33.90 1.71 7.99
CA PHE A 339 -33.08 1.27 9.13
C PHE A 339 -33.75 0.14 9.92
N GLU A 340 -35.05 0.25 10.19
CA GLU A 340 -35.83 -0.76 10.90
C GLU A 340 -35.95 -2.07 10.10
N VAL A 341 -36.20 -1.99 8.79
CA VAL A 341 -36.26 -3.17 7.91
C VAL A 341 -34.92 -3.89 7.87
N SER A 342 -33.83 -3.14 7.79
CA SER A 342 -32.46 -3.70 7.81
C SER A 342 -32.18 -4.42 9.14
N HIS A 343 -32.62 -3.82 10.26
CA HIS A 343 -32.46 -4.40 11.59
C HIS A 343 -33.38 -5.62 11.81
N TYR A 344 -34.53 -5.67 11.14
CA TYR A 344 -35.49 -6.78 11.20
C TYR A 344 -35.04 -7.99 10.38
N GLN A 345 -34.48 -7.78 9.17
CA GLN A 345 -33.90 -8.87 8.37
C GLN A 345 -32.76 -9.58 9.11
N ARG A 346 -31.95 -8.83 9.88
CA ARG A 346 -30.91 -9.41 10.76
C ARG A 346 -31.46 -10.33 11.85
N LYS A 347 -32.63 -10.01 12.43
CA LYS A 347 -33.31 -10.89 13.40
C LYS A 347 -33.92 -12.12 12.73
N SER A 348 -34.45 -11.97 11.51
CA SER A 348 -35.04 -13.07 10.77
C SER A 348 -33.99 -14.10 10.35
N HIS A 349 -32.82 -13.68 9.85
CA HIS A 349 -31.74 -14.60 9.45
C HIS A 349 -31.18 -15.43 10.62
N LYS A 350 -31.06 -14.85 11.83
CA LYS A 350 -30.66 -15.59 13.05
C LYS A 350 -31.70 -16.62 13.51
N ASN A 351 -32.95 -16.50 13.09
CA ASN A 351 -34.01 -17.46 13.43
C ASN A 351 -34.11 -18.62 12.44
N TYR A 352 -33.48 -18.54 11.26
CA TYR A 352 -33.39 -19.64 10.28
C TYR A 352 -32.11 -20.48 10.41
N LEU A 353 -31.13 -20.02 11.22
CA LEU A 353 -29.88 -20.73 11.54
C LEU A 353 -29.89 -21.32 12.96
N LYS A 354 -31.07 -21.71 13.45
CA LYS A 354 -31.20 -22.51 14.68
C LYS A 354 -31.77 -23.88 14.38
#